data_AF-A0A7C2QXH8-F1
#
_entry.id   AF-A0A7C2QXH8-F1
#
_cell.length_a   1.000
_cell.length_b   1.000
_cell.length_c   1.000
_cell.angle_alpha   90.00
_cell.angle_beta   90.00
_cell.angle_gamma   90.00
#
_symmetry.space_group_name_H-M   'P 1'
#
loop_
_entity.id
_entity.type
_entity.pdbx_description
1 polymer ?
#
loop_
_entity_poly.entity_id
_entity_poly.type
_entity_poly.pdbx_seq_one_letter_code
_entity_poly.pdbx_strand_id
1 'polypeptide(L)' 'MPAIASLEELKAVEQDLTALRNEQPAAYDAISKLLKNHRKVGYKNICKMLLGEATPEKLKGQSA' A
#
# COMPACT_ATOMS: atom_id res chain seq x y z
N MET A 1 -7.78 12.55 -9.93
CA MET A 1 -6.90 12.25 -11.08
C MET A 1 -7.14 10.80 -11.48
N PRO A 2 -7.33 10.51 -12.78
CA PRO A 2 -7.32 9.14 -13.27
C PRO A 2 -5.93 8.52 -13.06
N ALA A 3 -5.87 7.19 -12.98
CA ALA A 3 -4.60 6.50 -12.92
C ALA A 3 -3.80 6.74 -14.22
N ILE A 4 -2.49 6.89 -14.10
CA ILE A 4 -1.58 6.94 -15.26
C ILE A 4 -1.45 5.54 -15.89
N ALA A 5 -1.60 4.49 -15.08
CA ALA A 5 -1.56 3.10 -15.50
C ALA A 5 -2.71 2.79 -16.49
N SER A 6 -2.43 1.89 -17.43
CA SER A 6 -3.41 1.36 -18.37
C SER A 6 -4.50 0.54 -17.65
N LEU A 7 -5.64 0.36 -18.30
CA LEU A 7 -6.71 -0.49 -17.76
C LEU A 7 -6.26 -1.94 -17.55
N GLU A 8 -5.37 -2.44 -18.40
CA GLU A 8 -4.83 -3.80 -18.30
C GLU A 8 -3.97 -3.97 -17.04
N GLU A 9 -3.09 -3.01 -16.75
CA GLU A 9 -2.30 -3.00 -15.51
C GLU A 9 -3.19 -2.94 -14.27
N LEU A 10 -4.26 -2.13 -14.30
CA LEU A 10 -5.20 -2.05 -13.19
C LEU A 10 -5.93 -3.39 -12.96
N LYS A 11 -6.30 -4.10 -14.03
CA LYS A 11 -6.92 -5.43 -13.94
C LYS A 11 -5.96 -6.49 -13.40
N ALA A 12 -4.71 -6.47 -13.82
CA ALA A 12 -3.70 -7.39 -13.29
C ALA A 12 -3.54 -7.21 -11.77
N VAL A 13 -3.43 -5.96 -11.30
CA VAL A 13 -3.36 -5.66 -9.86
C VAL A 13 -4.64 -6.10 -9.12
N GLU A 14 -5.83 -5.93 -9.71
CA GLU A 14 -7.08 -6.40 -9.11
C GLU A 14 -7.11 -7.93 -8.93
N GLN A 15 -6.59 -8.67 -9.91
CA GLN A 15 -6.48 -10.13 -9.82
C GLN A 15 -5.53 -10.55 -8.70
N ASP A 16 -4.36 -9.92 -8.61
CA ASP A 16 -3.38 -10.19 -7.54
C ASP A 16 -3.96 -9.88 -6.14
N LEU A 17 -4.65 -8.75 -5.99
CA LEU A 17 -5.32 -8.38 -4.74
C LEU A 17 -6.42 -9.38 -4.36
N THR A 18 -7.15 -9.89 -5.35
CA THR A 18 -8.20 -10.89 -5.15
C THR A 18 -7.59 -12.22 -4.70
N ALA A 19 -6.50 -12.66 -5.33
CA ALA A 19 -5.77 -13.86 -4.94
C ALA A 19 -5.26 -13.76 -3.50
N LEU A 20 -4.55 -12.66 -3.16
CA LEU A 20 -4.04 -12.42 -1.82
C LEU A 20 -5.15 -12.39 -0.75
N ARG A 21 -6.29 -11.80 -1.09
CA ARG A 21 -7.46 -11.78 -0.19
C ARG A 21 -8.00 -13.18 0.09
N ASN A 22 -7.99 -14.06 -0.91
CA ASN A 22 -8.48 -15.43 -0.77
C ASN A 22 -7.48 -16.31 -0.02
N GLU A 23 -6.18 -16.13 -0.25
CA GLU A 23 -5.11 -16.90 0.41
C GLU A 23 -4.95 -16.51 1.89
N GLN A 24 -5.02 -15.22 2.21
CA GLN A 24 -4.77 -14.70 3.56
C GLN A 24 -5.80 -13.63 3.96
N PRO A 25 -7.08 -13.99 4.16
CA PRO A 25 -8.16 -13.02 4.36
C PRO A 25 -7.98 -12.15 5.61
N ALA A 26 -7.47 -12.72 6.71
CA ALA A 26 -7.24 -11.98 7.95
C ALA A 26 -6.13 -10.92 7.81
N ALA A 27 -5.02 -11.27 7.16
CA ALA A 27 -3.92 -10.35 6.90
C ALA A 27 -4.35 -9.24 5.94
N TYR A 28 -5.10 -9.59 4.88
CA TYR A 28 -5.64 -8.62 3.92
C TYR A 28 -6.56 -7.59 4.58
N ASP A 29 -7.44 -8.02 5.50
CA ASP A 29 -8.32 -7.12 6.24
C ASP A 29 -7.53 -6.21 7.20
N ALA A 30 -6.52 -6.74 7.89
CA ALA A 30 -5.65 -5.96 8.77
C ALA A 30 -4.89 -4.87 8.00
N ILE A 31 -4.30 -5.20 6.85
CA ILE A 31 -3.61 -4.23 5.99
C ILE A 31 -4.61 -3.21 5.44
N SER A 32 -5.79 -3.65 5.00
CA SER A 32 -6.84 -2.75 4.51
C SER A 32 -7.28 -1.74 5.58
N LYS A 33 -7.42 -2.17 6.84
CA LYS A 33 -7.72 -1.29 7.98
C LYS A 33 -6.58 -0.32 8.26
N LEU A 34 -5.32 -0.79 8.25
CA LEU A 34 -4.14 0.06 8.43
C LEU A 34 -4.11 1.18 7.38
N LEU A 35 -4.26 0.83 6.09
CA LEU A 35 -4.30 1.81 4.99
C LEU A 35 -5.43 2.84 5.17
N LYS A 36 -6.62 2.40 5.62
CA LYS A 36 -7.76 3.28 5.86
C LYS A 36 -7.58 4.20 7.07
N ASN A 37 -6.97 3.72 8.15
CA ASN A 37 -6.78 4.49 9.38
C ASN A 37 -5.68 5.55 9.23
N HIS A 38 -4.68 5.29 8.38
CA HIS A 38 -3.53 6.18 8.22
C HIS A 38 -3.55 6.98 6.91
N ARG A 39 -4.72 7.25 6.33
CA ARG A 39 -4.88 8.03 5.07
C ARG A 39 -4.10 9.35 5.04
N LYS A 40 -3.99 10.03 6.20
CA LYS A 40 -3.23 11.30 6.34
C LYS A 40 -1.72 11.14 6.07
N VAL A 41 -1.16 9.95 6.25
CA VAL A 41 0.26 9.64 5.97
C VAL A 41 0.50 9.53 4.46
N GLY A 42 -0.52 9.18 3.68
CA GLY A 42 -0.47 8.98 2.24
C GLY A 42 0.03 7.57 1.87
N TYR A 43 -0.65 6.91 0.92
CA TYR A 43 -0.38 5.52 0.57
C TYR A 43 1.06 5.27 0.11
N LYS A 44 1.67 6.20 -0.65
CA LYS A 44 3.07 6.11 -1.07
C LYS A 44 4.04 5.93 0.11
N ASN A 45 3.82 6.67 1.19
CA ASN A 45 4.69 6.62 2.38
C ASN A 45 4.47 5.32 3.16
N ILE A 46 3.23 4.84 3.23
CA ILE A 46 2.91 3.55 3.84
C ILE A 46 3.56 2.41 3.05
N CYS A 47 3.48 2.42 1.71
CA CYS A 47 4.13 1.42 0.87
C CYS A 47 5.65 1.42 1.04
N LYS A 48 6.30 2.59 1.11
CA LYS A 48 7.74 2.67 1.39
C LYS A 48 8.14 2.01 2.70
N MET A 49 7.35 2.20 3.77
CA MET A 49 7.59 1.53 5.06
C MET A 49 7.31 0.03 4.98
N LEU A 50 6.23 -0.37 4.32
CA LEU A 50 5.85 -1.77 4.12
C LEU A 50 6.93 -2.56 3.37
N LEU A 51 7.53 -1.94 2.35
CA LEU A 51 8.59 -2.52 1.51
C LEU A 51 9.99 -2.36 2.13
N GLY A 52 10.12 -1.73 3.30
CA GLY A 52 11.41 -1.48 3.95
C GLY A 52 12.30 -0.43 3.26
N GLU A 53 11.76 0.35 2.32
CA GLU A 53 12.49 1.36 1.54
C GLU A 53 12.79 2.63 2.35
N ALA A 54 11.99 2.91 3.38
CA ALA A 54 12.17 4.08 4.23
C ALA A 54 11.62 3.88 5.66
N THR A 55 12.27 4.54 6.61
CA THR A 55 11.79 4.65 8.00
C THR A 55 11.01 5.96 8.21
N PRO A 56 10.22 6.09 9.29
CA PRO A 56 9.52 7.33 9.61
C PRO A 56 10.44 8.56 9.70
N GLU A 57 11.64 8.41 10.28
CA GLU A 57 12.64 9.47 10.43
C GLU A 57 13.10 9.97 9.06
N LYS A 58 13.47 9.03 8.17
CA LYS A 58 13.87 9.35 6.79
C LYS A 58 12.75 10.03 6.00
N LEU A 59 11.50 9.60 6.17
CA LEU A 59 10.33 10.24 5.52
C LEU A 59 10.04 11.63 6.07
N LYS A 60 10.38 11.90 7.33
CA LYS A 60 10.30 13.22 7.95
C LYS A 60 11.53 14.10 7.68
N GLY A 61 12.52 13.59 6.95
CA GLY A 61 13.78 14.30 6.70
C GLY A 61 14.63 14.48 7.96
N GLN A 62 14.38 13.68 8.99
CA GLN A 62 15.25 13.60 10.17
C GLN A 62 16.27 12.50 9.87
N SER A 63 17.46 12.91 9.47
CA SER A 63 18.61 12.00 9.42
C SER A 63 19.00 11.65 10.85
N ALA A 64 19.23 10.36 11.12
CA ALA A 64 20.05 9.95 12.25
C ALA A 64 21.51 10.39 12.01
#